data_AF-A0A7N2MTD7-F1
#
_entry.id   AF-A0A7N2MTD7-F1
#
_cell.length_a   1.000
_cell.length_b   1.000
_cell.length_c   1.000
_cell.angle_alpha   90.00
_cell.angle_beta   90.00
_cell.angle_gamma   90.00
#
_symmetry.space_group_name_H-M   'P 1'
#
loop_
_entity.id
_entity.type
_entity.pdbx_description
1 polymer ?
#
loop_
_entity_poly.entity_id
_entity_poly.type
_entity_poly.pdbx_seq_one_letter_code
_entity_poly.pdbx_strand_id
1 'polypeptide(L)'
;MLLRGTDMNCPHGIPVDLLDRLVIIRTQTYDVADMIKILALRANVEDLVIDDESLAYLGDIGLQASLRNAVQLLSPSTIMAKMNGRDNICKADIEEVKALYVDAKSSARLLQALFR
;
A
#
# COMPACT_ATOMS: atom_id res chain seq x y z
N MET A 1 -16.98 16.50 -1.24
CA MET A 1 -16.11 16.68 -0.05
C MET A 1 -16.43 18.04 0.52
N LEU A 2 -16.41 18.21 1.84
CA LEU A 2 -16.69 19.51 2.44
C LEU A 2 -15.57 20.49 2.10
N LEU A 3 -15.90 21.68 1.60
CA LEU A 3 -14.93 22.76 1.42
C LEU A 3 -14.53 23.25 2.80
N ARG A 4 -13.27 23.02 3.20
CA ARG A 4 -12.78 23.40 4.53
C ARG A 4 -13.02 24.89 4.79
N GLY A 5 -13.70 25.20 5.90
CA GLY A 5 -14.08 26.58 6.26
C GLY A 5 -15.49 26.98 5.83
N THR A 6 -16.24 26.10 5.16
CA THR A 6 -17.65 26.31 4.81
C THR A 6 -18.45 25.02 4.99
N ASP A 7 -19.77 25.12 5.09
CA ASP A 7 -20.67 23.95 5.13
C ASP A 7 -21.10 23.49 3.71
N MET A 8 -20.41 23.97 2.67
CA MET A 8 -20.73 23.66 1.28
C MET A 8 -20.01 22.39 0.80
N ASN A 9 -20.76 21.55 0.11
CA ASN A 9 -20.23 20.37 -0.57
C ASN A 9 -19.76 20.73 -1.98
N CYS A 10 -18.48 20.53 -2.25
CA CYS A 10 -17.89 20.77 -3.56
C CYS A 10 -17.17 19.52 -4.10
N PRO A 11 -17.08 19.35 -5.44
CA PRO A 11 -16.22 18.34 -6.04
C PRO A 11 -14.76 18.54 -5.62
N HIS A 12 -14.08 17.47 -5.21
CA HIS A 12 -12.70 17.51 -4.71
C HIS A 12 -12.43 18.47 -3.53
N GLY A 13 -13.45 19.09 -2.95
CA GLY A 13 -13.30 20.13 -1.92
C GLY A 13 -12.77 21.46 -2.48
N ILE A 14 -12.93 21.71 -3.79
CA ILE A 14 -12.44 22.91 -4.49
C ILE A 14 -13.64 23.78 -4.89
N PRO A 15 -13.59 25.12 -4.73
CA PRO A 15 -14.63 26.02 -5.23
C PRO A 15 -14.82 25.93 -6.74
N VAL A 16 -16.06 26.07 -7.22
CA VAL A 16 -16.40 25.91 -8.65
C VAL A 16 -15.65 26.87 -9.59
N ASP A 17 -15.44 28.13 -9.19
CA ASP A 17 -14.67 29.11 -9.99
C ASP A 17 -13.21 28.69 -10.19
N LEU A 18 -12.62 27.98 -9.22
CA LEU A 18 -11.27 27.44 -9.38
C LEU A 18 -11.29 26.15 -10.21
N LEU A 19 -12.32 25.32 -10.07
CA LEU A 19 -12.47 24.07 -10.81
C LEU A 19 -12.54 24.32 -12.33
N ASP A 20 -13.24 25.38 -12.75
CA ASP A 20 -13.39 25.76 -14.17
C ASP A 20 -12.06 26.15 -14.84
N ARG A 21 -11.01 26.44 -14.04
CA ARG A 21 -9.67 26.81 -14.54
C ARG A 21 -8.69 25.64 -14.51
N LEU A 22 -9.10 24.45 -14.08
CA LEU A 22 -8.24 23.28 -13.92
C LEU A 22 -8.46 22.26 -15.02
N VAL A 23 -7.35 21.67 -15.50
CA VAL A 23 -7.39 20.46 -16.32
C VAL A 23 -7.37 19.24 -15.41
N ILE A 24 -8.48 18.50 -15.38
CA ILE A 24 -8.60 17.29 -14.55
C ILE A 24 -8.05 16.09 -15.31
N ILE A 25 -6.93 15.54 -14.83
CA ILE A 25 -6.34 14.30 -15.33
C ILE A 25 -6.75 13.16 -14.39
N ARG A 26 -7.43 12.14 -14.95
CA ARG A 26 -7.87 10.98 -14.18
C ARG A 26 -6.75 9.95 -14.08
N THR A 27 -6.46 9.48 -12.87
CA THR A 27 -5.65 8.29 -12.64
C THR A 27 -6.55 7.07 -12.48
N GLN A 28 -6.03 5.91 -12.90
CA GLN A 28 -6.69 4.61 -12.72
C GLN A 28 -5.97 3.82 -11.63
N THR A 29 -6.69 2.89 -11.01
CA THR A 29 -6.09 1.92 -10.08
C THR A 29 -5.19 0.96 -10.86
N TYR A 30 -4.06 0.57 -10.26
CA TYR A 30 -3.19 -0.44 -10.83
C TYR A 30 -3.83 -1.83 -10.79
N ASP A 31 -3.62 -2.61 -11.84
CA ASP A 31 -3.91 -4.04 -11.83
C ASP A 31 -2.83 -4.81 -11.06
N VAL A 32 -3.13 -6.04 -10.65
CA VAL A 32 -2.19 -6.89 -9.89
C VAL A 32 -0.87 -7.07 -10.64
N ALA A 33 -0.92 -7.27 -11.95
CA ALA A 33 0.28 -7.41 -12.79
C ALA A 33 1.17 -6.16 -12.75
N ASP A 34 0.57 -4.97 -12.74
CA ASP A 34 1.33 -3.73 -12.66
C ASP A 34 1.83 -3.45 -11.24
N MET A 35 1.07 -3.85 -10.20
CA MET A 35 1.57 -3.79 -8.82
C MET A 35 2.81 -4.68 -8.64
N ILE A 36 2.81 -5.90 -9.17
CA ILE A 36 3.97 -6.80 -9.10
C ILE A 36 5.19 -6.17 -9.80
N LYS A 37 5.01 -5.57 -10.99
CA LYS A 37 6.11 -4.86 -11.68
C LYS A 37 6.65 -3.70 -10.85
N ILE A 38 5.78 -2.90 -10.24
CA ILE A 38 6.19 -1.78 -9.39
C ILE A 38 6.96 -2.30 -8.17
N LEU A 39 6.48 -3.37 -7.53
CA LEU A 39 7.15 -3.99 -6.39
C LEU A 39 8.52 -4.58 -6.79
N ALA A 40 8.60 -5.26 -7.92
CA ALA A 40 9.86 -5.78 -8.45
C ALA A 40 10.85 -4.65 -8.76
N LEU A 41 10.40 -3.54 -9.35
CA LEU A 41 11.24 -2.37 -9.57
C LEU A 41 11.74 -1.78 -8.24
N ARG A 42 10.87 -1.68 -7.23
CA ARG A 42 11.25 -1.20 -5.89
C ARG A 42 12.25 -2.12 -5.21
N ALA A 43 12.06 -3.43 -5.30
CA ALA A 43 13.00 -4.41 -4.77
C ALA A 43 14.38 -4.27 -5.41
N ASN A 44 14.43 -4.12 -6.74
CA ASN A 44 15.69 -3.89 -7.46
C ASN A 44 16.37 -2.57 -7.08
N VAL A 45 15.61 -1.49 -6.88
CA VAL A 45 16.17 -0.18 -6.46
C VAL A 45 16.77 -0.23 -5.05
N GLU A 46 16.24 -1.10 -4.19
CA GLU A 46 16.71 -1.30 -2.82
C GLU A 46 17.71 -2.46 -2.69
N ASP A 47 18.17 -3.02 -3.82
CA ASP A 47 19.07 -4.18 -3.91
C ASP A 47 18.58 -5.40 -3.08
N LEU A 48 17.26 -5.63 -3.08
CA LEU A 48 16.61 -6.71 -2.36
C LEU A 48 16.43 -7.94 -3.25
N VAL A 49 16.78 -9.11 -2.72
CA VAL A 49 16.52 -10.40 -3.37
C VAL A 49 15.19 -10.94 -2.85
N ILE A 50 14.24 -11.14 -3.76
CA ILE A 50 12.90 -11.66 -3.47
C ILE A 50 12.56 -12.78 -4.47
N ASP A 51 11.97 -13.86 -3.98
CA ASP A 51 11.41 -14.94 -4.81
C ASP A 51 10.15 -14.50 -5.59
N ASP A 52 9.92 -15.05 -6.78
CA ASP A 52 8.73 -14.75 -7.58
C ASP A 52 7.41 -15.07 -6.84
N GLU A 53 7.38 -16.13 -6.03
CA GLU A 53 6.21 -16.46 -5.20
C GLU A 53 5.94 -15.38 -4.13
N SER A 54 7.00 -14.86 -3.51
CA SER A 54 6.94 -13.78 -2.53
C SER A 54 6.47 -12.47 -3.16
N LEU A 55 6.92 -12.16 -4.38
CA LEU A 55 6.45 -11.01 -5.17
C LEU A 55 4.95 -11.12 -5.51
N ALA A 56 4.51 -12.30 -5.95
CA ALA A 56 3.10 -12.55 -6.24
C ALA A 56 2.23 -12.36 -4.98
N TYR A 57 2.69 -12.87 -3.84
CA TYR A 57 1.99 -12.72 -2.56
C TYR A 57 1.91 -11.25 -2.10
N LEU A 58 2.98 -10.48 -2.28
CA LEU A 58 2.96 -9.03 -2.02
C LEU A 58 1.99 -8.28 -2.95
N GLY A 59 1.87 -8.73 -4.20
CA GLY A 59 0.86 -8.23 -5.15
C GLY A 59 -0.57 -8.43 -4.63
N ASP A 60 -0.90 -9.62 -4.14
CA ASP A 60 -2.20 -9.93 -3.54
C ASP A 60 -2.48 -9.09 -2.29
N ILE A 61 -1.48 -8.91 -1.42
CA ILE A 61 -1.60 -8.00 -0.26
C ILE A 61 -1.84 -6.55 -0.72
N GLY A 62 -1.17 -6.12 -1.78
CA GLY A 62 -1.35 -4.80 -2.39
C GLY A 62 -2.76 -4.57 -2.90
N LEU A 63 -3.37 -5.60 -3.48
CA LEU A 63 -4.76 -5.58 -3.94
C LEU A 63 -5.76 -5.51 -2.76
N GLN A 64 -5.53 -6.31 -1.71
CA GLN A 64 -6.41 -6.34 -0.53
C GLN A 64 -6.33 -5.05 0.30
N ALA A 65 -5.14 -4.47 0.44
CA ALA A 65 -4.89 -3.29 1.25
C ALA A 65 -4.67 -2.02 0.40
N SER A 66 -3.42 -1.84 -0.06
CA SER A 66 -3.00 -0.80 -1.01
C SER A 66 -1.56 -1.07 -1.48
N LEU A 67 -1.19 -0.56 -2.66
CA LEU A 67 0.20 -0.61 -3.16
C LEU A 67 1.21 0.00 -2.17
N ARG A 68 0.83 1.09 -1.47
CA ARG A 68 1.67 1.70 -0.44
C ARG A 68 1.97 0.73 0.70
N ASN A 69 0.95 -0.01 1.16
CA ASN A 69 1.13 -1.00 2.21
C ASN A 69 2.09 -2.11 1.77
N ALA A 70 1.91 -2.64 0.55
CA ALA A 70 2.80 -3.68 0.01
C ALA A 70 4.26 -3.22 -0.09
N VAL A 71 4.51 -1.99 -0.56
CA VAL A 71 5.87 -1.41 -0.61
C VAL A 71 6.46 -1.26 0.80
N GLN A 72 5.66 -0.85 1.77
CA GLN A 72 6.13 -0.69 3.16
C GLN A 72 6.47 -2.02 3.85
N LEU A 73 5.97 -3.15 3.36
CA LEU A 73 6.30 -4.47 3.89
C LEU A 73 7.66 -4.99 3.41
N LEU A 74 8.22 -4.46 2.32
CA LEU A 74 9.51 -4.91 1.76
C LEU A 74 10.67 -4.73 2.76
N SER A 75 10.82 -3.53 3.32
CA SER A 75 11.91 -3.22 4.25
C SER A 75 11.88 -4.09 5.54
N PRO A 76 10.74 -4.22 6.27
CA PRO A 76 10.68 -5.12 7.42
C PRO A 76 10.82 -6.61 7.04
N SER A 77 10.34 -7.03 5.86
CA SER A 77 10.56 -8.42 5.38
C SER A 77 12.04 -8.73 5.15
N THR A 78 12.82 -7.73 4.70
CA THR A 78 14.28 -7.84 4.58
C THR A 78 14.95 -8.04 5.93
N ILE A 79 14.49 -7.31 6.95
CA ILE A 79 15.04 -7.43 8.31
C ILE A 79 14.72 -8.81 8.90
N MET A 80 13.51 -9.32 8.67
CA MET A 80 13.14 -10.68 9.10
C MET A 80 13.96 -11.76 8.40
N ALA A 81 14.16 -11.64 7.08
CA ALA A 81 15.01 -12.56 6.33
C ALA A 81 16.44 -12.58 6.91
N LYS A 82 17.03 -11.39 7.15
CA LYS A 82 18.36 -11.25 7.75
C LYS A 82 18.44 -11.82 9.17
N MET A 83 17.39 -11.65 9.97
CA MET A 83 17.31 -12.23 11.32
C MET A 83 17.31 -13.77 11.26
N ASN A 84 16.69 -14.33 10.23
CA ASN A 84 16.69 -15.75 9.92
C ASN A 84 17.97 -16.25 9.22
N GLY A 85 18.98 -15.38 9.07
CA GLY A 85 20.26 -15.71 8.42
C GLY A 85 20.18 -15.87 6.91
N ARG A 86 19.12 -15.36 6.28
CA ARG A 86 18.88 -15.40 4.83
C ARG A 86 18.93 -13.99 4.24
N ASP A 87 19.56 -13.83 3.07
CA ASP A 87 19.53 -12.55 2.34
C ASP A 87 18.37 -12.45 1.34
N ASN A 88 17.70 -13.59 1.08
CA ASN A 88 16.54 -13.69 0.19
C ASN A 88 15.24 -13.70 1.00
N ILE A 89 14.26 -12.90 0.56
CA ILE A 89 12.97 -12.76 1.21
C ILE A 89 12.02 -13.85 0.69
N CYS A 90 11.58 -14.71 1.60
CA CYS A 90 10.60 -15.75 1.32
C CYS A 90 9.19 -15.34 1.79
N LYS A 91 8.18 -16.06 1.29
CA LYS A 91 6.77 -15.83 1.63
C LYS A 91 6.50 -15.87 3.13
N ALA A 92 7.15 -16.78 3.86
CA ALA A 92 7.01 -16.90 5.31
C ALA A 92 7.42 -15.62 6.04
N ASP A 93 8.48 -14.96 5.59
CA ASP A 93 8.96 -13.72 6.22
C ASP A 93 7.92 -12.58 6.00
N ILE A 94 7.28 -12.54 4.83
CA ILE A 94 6.22 -11.57 4.51
C ILE A 94 4.94 -11.86 5.32
N GLU A 95 4.57 -13.13 5.51
CA GLU A 95 3.43 -13.53 6.34
C GLU A 95 3.61 -13.13 7.80
N GLU A 96 4.80 -13.33 8.34
CA GLU A 96 5.14 -12.92 9.71
C GLU A 96 5.08 -11.40 9.86
N VAL A 97 5.68 -10.65 8.94
CA VAL A 97 5.62 -9.18 8.94
C VAL A 97 4.19 -8.69 8.79
N LYS A 98 3.37 -9.31 7.93
CA LYS A 98 1.95 -8.97 7.78
C LYS A 98 1.16 -9.17 9.08
N ALA A 99 1.51 -10.17 9.89
CA ALA A 99 0.89 -10.37 11.19
C ALA A 99 1.30 -9.28 12.20
N LEU A 100 2.52 -8.78 12.11
CA LEU A 100 3.05 -7.73 12.99
C LEU A 100 2.58 -6.31 12.57
N TYR A 101 2.40 -6.07 11.28
CA TYR A 101 2.05 -4.77 10.72
C TYR A 101 0.64 -4.77 10.12
N VAL A 102 -0.27 -4.08 10.81
CA VAL A 102 -1.68 -3.97 10.42
C VAL A 102 -1.88 -2.78 9.48
N ASP A 103 -2.62 -2.99 8.39
CA ASP A 103 -3.00 -1.91 7.49
C ASP A 103 -4.02 -0.94 8.13
N ALA A 104 -4.06 0.30 7.64
CA ALA A 104 -4.91 1.35 8.20
C ALA A 104 -6.42 1.03 8.20
N LYS A 105 -6.93 0.24 7.24
CA LYS A 105 -8.35 -0.13 7.20
C LYS A 105 -8.65 -1.20 8.25
N SER A 106 -7.75 -2.17 8.40
CA SER A 106 -7.91 -3.24 9.39
C SER A 106 -7.73 -2.70 10.82
N SER A 107 -6.82 -1.77 11.05
CA SER A 107 -6.68 -1.12 12.36
C SER A 107 -7.92 -0.30 12.74
N ALA A 108 -8.49 0.46 11.80
CA ALA A 108 -9.74 1.19 12.03
C ALA A 108 -10.91 0.26 12.36
N ARG A 109 -11.03 -0.88 11.67
CA ARG A 109 -12.05 -1.91 11.97
C ARG A 109 -11.86 -2.53 13.35
N LEU A 110 -10.63 -2.83 13.72
CA LEU A 110 -10.29 -3.41 15.03
C LEU A 110 -10.65 -2.44 16.16
N LEU A 111 -10.32 -1.15 16.01
CA LEU A 111 -10.71 -0.11 16.97
C LEU A 111 -12.24 0.04 17.06
N GLN A 112 -12.94 0.09 15.92
CA GLN A 112 -14.41 0.14 15.94
C GLN A 112 -15.06 -1.06 16.64
N ALA A 113 -14.46 -2.25 16.53
CA ALA A 113 -14.95 -3.45 17.20
C ALA A 113 -14.65 -3.46 18.71
N LEU A 114 -13.53 -2.85 19.14
CA LEU A 114 -13.15 -2.74 20.55
C LEU A 114 -13.94 -1.67 21.32
N PHE A 115 -14.35 -0.59 20.64
CA PHE A 115 -15.16 0.49 21.24
C PHE A 115 -16.67 0.27 21.11
N ARG A 116 -17.10 -0.97 20.86
CA ARG A 116 -18.51 -1.37 20.76
C ARG A 116 -18.89 -2.25 21.94
#